data_AF-A0A1F5LHT7-F1
#
_entry.id   AF-A0A1F5LHT7-F1
#
_cell.length_a   1.000
_cell.length_b   1.000
_cell.length_c   1.000
_cell.angle_alpha   90.00
_cell.angle_beta   90.00
_cell.angle_gamma   90.00
#
_symmetry.space_group_name_H-M   'P 1'
#
loop_
_entity.id
_entity.type
_entity.pdbx_description
1 polymer ?
#
loop_
_entity_poly.entity_id
_entity_poly.type
_entity_poly.pdbx_seq_one_letter_code
_entity_poly.pdbx_strand_id
1 'polypeptide(L)'
;MTQTLQDHITSLHTLKLTDAIKAITTLTPGLKTSIQPKYGYFVTHSDYDGIADLQDLGRLWLEAGHRCFEEHAPLEVRLLHYQQTDIFDKLYVDLDKRLEAGLKDGSIAPQVRDPEAGCSCCAGVPSSVILCGFAGGKAFHFTPEEYEDLWGEQENSGWTYGIGGCESVTASLKQVEEALARTSGVEVVSML
;
A
#
# COMPACT_ATOMS: atom_id res chain seq x y z
N MET A 1 -3.76 -29.01 8.63
CA MET A 1 -2.58 -28.45 7.94
C MET A 1 -2.48 -27.00 8.38
N THR A 2 -1.34 -26.58 8.91
CA THR A 2 -1.11 -25.16 9.20
C THR A 2 -0.99 -24.43 7.86
N GLN A 3 -1.71 -23.33 7.68
CA GLN A 3 -1.62 -22.52 6.47
C GLN A 3 -0.26 -21.81 6.45
N THR A 4 0.45 -21.83 5.32
CA THR A 4 1.70 -21.07 5.19
C THR A 4 1.40 -19.58 5.06
N LEU A 5 2.36 -18.72 5.42
CA LEU A 5 2.22 -17.27 5.25
C LEU A 5 1.95 -16.91 3.78
N GLN A 6 2.63 -17.59 2.85
CA GLN A 6 2.45 -17.36 1.42
C GLN A 6 1.05 -17.78 0.96
N ASP A 7 0.54 -18.93 1.39
CA ASP A 7 -0.83 -19.36 1.06
C ASP A 7 -1.87 -18.38 1.60
N HIS A 8 -1.63 -17.85 2.80
CA HIS A 8 -2.49 -16.83 3.39
C HIS A 8 -2.50 -15.56 2.53
N ILE A 9 -1.34 -15.01 2.18
CA ILE A 9 -1.21 -13.83 1.31
C ILE A 9 -1.90 -14.07 -0.03
N THR A 10 -1.64 -15.21 -0.69
CA THR A 10 -2.27 -15.55 -1.97
C THR A 10 -3.80 -15.60 -1.87
N SER A 11 -4.35 -16.09 -0.76
CA SER A 11 -5.81 -16.14 -0.56
C SER A 11 -6.46 -14.75 -0.50
N LEU A 12 -5.72 -13.71 -0.11
CA LEU A 12 -6.25 -12.34 0.02
C LEU A 12 -6.72 -11.75 -1.31
N HIS A 13 -6.17 -12.20 -2.46
CA HIS A 13 -6.61 -11.75 -3.79
C HIS A 13 -8.09 -12.08 -4.09
N THR A 14 -8.65 -13.05 -3.38
CA THR A 14 -10.04 -13.49 -3.58
C THR A 14 -11.05 -12.68 -2.77
N LEU A 15 -10.57 -11.82 -1.87
CA LEU A 15 -11.41 -11.04 -0.97
C LEU A 15 -11.97 -9.79 -1.65
N LYS A 16 -13.15 -9.36 -1.18
CA LYS A 16 -13.69 -8.04 -1.49
C LYS A 16 -12.78 -6.96 -0.89
N LEU A 17 -12.80 -5.76 -1.47
CA LEU A 17 -11.89 -4.67 -1.13
C LEU A 17 -11.78 -4.40 0.38
N THR A 18 -12.92 -4.21 1.06
CA THR A 18 -12.95 -3.95 2.50
C THR A 18 -12.34 -5.09 3.32
N ASP A 19 -12.62 -6.33 2.96
CA ASP A 19 -12.11 -7.50 3.67
C ASP A 19 -10.61 -7.71 3.39
N ALA A 20 -10.16 -7.44 2.16
CA ALA A 20 -8.75 -7.45 1.79
C ALA A 20 -7.97 -6.41 2.60
N ILE A 21 -8.43 -5.16 2.67
CA ILE A 21 -7.77 -4.10 3.45
C ILE A 21 -7.71 -4.44 4.93
N LYS A 22 -8.81 -4.97 5.50
CA LYS A 22 -8.83 -5.42 6.91
C LYS A 22 -7.86 -6.57 7.17
N ALA A 23 -7.81 -7.55 6.27
CA ALA A 23 -6.89 -8.69 6.38
C ALA A 23 -5.44 -8.23 6.30
N ILE A 24 -5.09 -7.37 5.33
CA ILE A 24 -3.76 -6.75 5.23
C ILE A 24 -3.42 -5.98 6.51
N THR A 25 -4.35 -5.16 7.00
CA THR A 25 -4.14 -4.37 8.23
C THR A 25 -3.93 -5.25 9.46
N THR A 26 -4.58 -6.40 9.52
CA THR A 26 -4.41 -7.37 10.61
C THR A 26 -3.04 -8.06 10.52
N LEU A 27 -2.61 -8.40 9.30
CA LEU A 27 -1.37 -9.14 9.05
C LEU A 27 -0.11 -8.29 9.22
N THR A 28 -0.12 -7.07 8.69
CA THR A 28 1.10 -6.29 8.48
C THR A 28 1.87 -5.96 9.76
N PRO A 29 1.23 -5.60 10.90
CA PRO A 29 1.93 -5.32 12.16
C PRO A 29 2.77 -6.47 12.72
N GLY A 30 2.44 -7.72 12.40
CA GLY A 30 3.17 -8.89 12.87
C GLY A 30 4.29 -9.37 11.94
N LEU A 31 4.45 -8.74 10.76
CA LEU A 31 5.48 -9.14 9.79
C LEU A 31 6.88 -8.77 10.29
N LYS A 32 7.81 -9.70 10.06
CA LYS A 32 9.24 -9.51 10.31
C LYS A 32 10.03 -9.78 9.04
N THR A 33 10.95 -8.88 8.71
CA THR A 33 11.85 -9.02 7.57
C THR A 33 12.74 -10.25 7.73
N SER A 34 13.03 -10.92 6.62
CA SER A 34 13.86 -12.12 6.57
C SER A 34 14.87 -11.99 5.44
N ILE A 35 16.16 -12.19 5.74
CA ILE A 35 17.21 -12.26 4.72
C ILE A 35 17.33 -13.70 4.26
N GLN A 36 17.36 -13.89 2.94
CA GLN A 36 17.60 -15.17 2.31
C GLN A 36 18.86 -15.07 1.43
N PRO A 37 19.61 -16.16 1.19
CA PRO A 37 20.76 -16.18 0.28
C PRO A 37 20.34 -16.13 -1.20
N LYS A 38 19.22 -15.46 -1.50
CA LYS A 38 18.66 -15.26 -2.82
C LYS A 38 18.10 -13.85 -2.90
N TYR A 39 18.17 -13.25 -4.09
CA TYR A 39 17.59 -11.94 -4.33
C TYR A 39 16.08 -11.94 -4.08
N GLY A 40 15.58 -10.95 -3.34
CA GLY A 40 14.16 -10.75 -3.11
C GLY A 40 13.85 -10.08 -1.78
N TYR A 41 12.57 -9.88 -1.51
CA TYR A 41 12.04 -9.20 -0.34
C TYR A 41 11.21 -10.19 0.44
N PHE A 42 11.72 -10.69 1.57
CA PHE A 42 11.08 -11.81 2.27
C PHE A 42 10.64 -11.43 3.67
N VAL A 43 9.50 -11.97 4.09
CA VAL A 43 8.92 -11.75 5.42
C VAL A 43 8.47 -13.06 6.06
N THR A 44 8.37 -13.03 7.39
CA THR A 44 7.83 -14.09 8.25
C THR A 44 6.80 -13.50 9.20
N HIS A 45 5.98 -14.35 9.81
CA HIS A 45 4.97 -13.96 10.79
C HIS A 45 4.88 -15.06 11.86
N SER A 46 4.62 -14.72 13.13
CA SER A 46 4.57 -15.72 14.22
C SER A 46 3.43 -16.73 14.09
N ASP A 47 2.33 -16.28 13.50
CA ASP A 47 1.08 -17.05 13.45
C ASP A 47 0.98 -17.95 12.21
N TYR A 48 1.98 -17.91 11.32
CA TYR A 48 2.00 -18.66 10.07
C TYR A 48 3.32 -19.38 9.89
N ASP A 49 3.28 -20.54 9.25
CA ASP A 49 4.49 -21.27 8.90
C ASP A 49 5.14 -20.68 7.64
N GLY A 50 6.47 -20.75 7.57
CA GLY A 50 7.24 -20.45 6.38
C GLY A 50 7.58 -18.97 6.16
N ILE A 51 8.11 -18.69 4.96
CA ILE A 51 8.57 -17.39 4.50
C ILE A 51 7.73 -17.01 3.29
N ALA A 52 7.32 -15.76 3.18
CA ALA A 52 6.59 -15.24 2.04
C ALA A 52 7.35 -14.13 1.31
N ASP A 53 6.98 -13.92 0.05
CA ASP A 53 7.45 -12.79 -0.76
C ASP A 53 6.64 -11.53 -0.43
N LEU A 54 7.33 -10.50 0.08
CA LEU A 54 6.72 -9.21 0.40
C LEU A 54 6.20 -8.50 -0.86
N GLN A 55 6.75 -8.79 -2.04
CA GLN A 55 6.27 -8.20 -3.29
C GLN A 55 4.82 -8.63 -3.59
N ASP A 56 4.40 -9.83 -3.21
CA ASP A 56 3.02 -10.27 -3.42
C ASP A 56 2.06 -9.47 -2.52
N LEU A 57 2.40 -9.32 -1.24
CA LEU A 57 1.62 -8.51 -0.31
C LEU A 57 1.65 -7.00 -0.67
N GLY A 58 2.79 -6.50 -1.12
CA GLY A 58 2.93 -5.12 -1.57
C GLY A 58 2.06 -4.85 -2.81
N ARG A 59 1.98 -5.79 -3.74
CA ARG A 59 1.10 -5.70 -4.91
C ARG A 59 -0.36 -5.65 -4.49
N LEU A 60 -0.78 -6.53 -3.59
CA LEU A 60 -2.12 -6.54 -3.01
C LEU A 60 -2.49 -5.20 -2.37
N TRP A 61 -1.59 -4.65 -1.55
CA TRP A 61 -1.83 -3.37 -0.90
C TRP A 61 -1.92 -2.21 -1.91
N LEU A 62 -1.03 -2.16 -2.91
CA LEU A 62 -1.09 -1.14 -3.97
C LEU A 62 -2.38 -1.25 -4.80
N GLU A 63 -2.78 -2.47 -5.16
CA GLU A 63 -4.02 -2.75 -5.89
C GLU A 63 -5.25 -2.34 -5.07
N ALA A 64 -5.29 -2.66 -3.78
CA ALA A 64 -6.37 -2.23 -2.90
C ALA A 64 -6.48 -0.70 -2.81
N GLY A 65 -5.36 0.02 -2.83
CA GLY A 65 -5.35 1.47 -2.87
C GLY A 65 -5.94 2.02 -4.17
N HIS A 66 -5.69 1.36 -5.30
CA HIS A 66 -6.30 1.72 -6.58
C HIS A 66 -7.81 1.42 -6.60
N ARG A 67 -8.20 0.23 -6.14
CA ARG A 67 -9.59 -0.20 -6.05
C ARG A 67 -10.43 0.68 -5.13
N CYS A 68 -9.84 1.35 -4.13
CA CYS A 68 -10.53 2.35 -3.34
C CYS A 68 -11.15 3.48 -4.19
N PHE A 69 -10.43 3.91 -5.24
CA PHE A 69 -10.95 4.88 -6.19
C PHE A 69 -11.96 4.24 -7.15
N GLU A 70 -11.61 3.12 -7.79
CA GLU A 70 -12.47 2.48 -8.79
C GLU A 70 -13.81 1.98 -8.24
N GLU A 71 -13.82 1.49 -7.00
CA GLU A 71 -15.01 0.95 -6.34
C GLU A 71 -15.72 1.99 -5.44
N HIS A 72 -15.31 3.26 -5.49
CA HIS A 72 -15.90 4.34 -4.69
C HIS A 72 -15.97 3.99 -3.19
N ALA A 73 -14.86 3.50 -2.62
CA ALA A 73 -14.84 2.94 -1.27
C ALA A 73 -15.21 3.99 -0.20
N PRO A 74 -15.84 3.59 0.93
CA PRO A 74 -16.10 4.50 2.04
C PRO A 74 -14.81 5.10 2.63
N LEU A 75 -14.91 6.31 3.20
CA LEU A 75 -13.78 7.04 3.76
C LEU A 75 -13.04 6.24 4.86
N GLU A 76 -13.75 5.46 5.66
CA GLU A 76 -13.16 4.62 6.71
C GLU A 76 -12.24 3.54 6.12
N VAL A 77 -12.64 2.95 4.99
CA VAL A 77 -11.87 1.92 4.30
C VAL A 77 -10.62 2.53 3.66
N ARG A 78 -10.78 3.71 3.05
CA ARG A 78 -9.67 4.48 2.46
C ARG A 78 -8.65 4.87 3.52
N LEU A 79 -9.10 5.38 4.67
CA LEU A 79 -8.23 5.75 5.79
C LEU A 79 -7.49 4.53 6.34
N LEU A 80 -8.18 3.40 6.52
CA LEU A 80 -7.58 2.16 7.00
C LEU A 80 -6.44 1.67 6.09
N HIS A 81 -6.63 1.77 4.76
CA HIS A 81 -5.58 1.47 3.78
C HIS A 81 -4.38 2.43 3.93
N TYR A 82 -4.65 3.74 3.97
CA TYR A 82 -3.62 4.77 4.04
C TYR A 82 -2.74 4.63 5.29
N GLN A 83 -3.32 4.26 6.43
CA GLN A 83 -2.60 4.05 7.69
C GLN A 83 -1.53 2.94 7.62
N GLN A 84 -1.56 2.08 6.61
CA GLN A 84 -0.53 1.06 6.40
C GLN A 84 0.71 1.57 5.63
N THR A 85 0.68 2.80 5.10
CA THR A 85 1.78 3.35 4.27
C THR A 85 3.13 3.27 4.99
N ASP A 86 3.18 3.75 6.24
CA ASP A 86 4.41 3.78 7.03
C ASP A 86 5.01 2.40 7.30
N ILE A 87 4.17 1.39 7.51
CA ILE A 87 4.67 0.05 7.83
C ILE A 87 5.21 -0.64 6.57
N PHE A 88 4.56 -0.46 5.41
CA PHE A 88 5.09 -0.95 4.14
C PHE A 88 6.41 -0.25 3.80
N ASP A 89 6.49 1.07 3.93
CA ASP A 89 7.72 1.82 3.71
C ASP A 89 8.86 1.28 4.58
N LYS A 90 8.64 1.14 5.89
CA LYS A 90 9.64 0.60 6.82
C LYS A 90 10.10 -0.81 6.47
N LEU A 91 9.19 -1.70 6.09
CA LEU A 91 9.53 -3.08 5.70
C LEU A 91 10.42 -3.09 4.44
N TYR A 92 10.05 -2.31 3.43
CA TYR A 92 10.84 -2.22 2.19
C TYR A 92 12.18 -1.55 2.42
N VAL A 93 12.25 -0.45 3.20
CA VAL A 93 13.50 0.24 3.53
C VAL A 93 14.47 -0.66 4.29
N ASP A 94 13.99 -1.45 5.25
CA ASP A 94 14.85 -2.39 5.99
C ASP A 94 15.37 -3.51 5.09
N LEU A 95 14.50 -4.10 4.24
CA LEU A 95 14.91 -5.16 3.31
C LEU A 95 15.85 -4.66 2.22
N ASP A 96 15.62 -3.46 1.67
CA ASP A 96 16.46 -2.86 0.64
C ASP A 96 17.90 -2.64 1.14
N LYS A 97 18.05 -2.05 2.34
CA LYS A 97 19.36 -1.89 3.00
C LYS A 97 20.09 -3.22 3.21
N ARG A 98 19.36 -4.26 3.61
CA ARG A 98 19.91 -5.60 3.82
C ARG A 98 20.29 -6.28 2.52
N LEU A 99 19.48 -6.10 1.48
CA LEU A 99 19.73 -6.60 0.14
C LEU A 99 20.98 -5.96 -0.45
N GLU A 100 21.12 -4.62 -0.36
CA GLU A 100 22.31 -3.89 -0.78
C GLU A 100 23.58 -4.39 -0.05
N ALA A 101 23.50 -4.60 1.27
CA ALA A 101 24.61 -5.14 2.04
C ALA A 101 25.00 -6.55 1.59
N GLY A 102 24.02 -7.43 1.38
CA GLY A 102 24.25 -8.81 0.95
C GLY A 102 24.77 -8.93 -0.49
N LEU A 103 24.36 -8.02 -1.38
CA LEU A 103 24.92 -7.90 -2.73
C LEU A 103 26.38 -7.44 -2.68
N LYS A 104 26.70 -6.51 -1.78
CA LYS A 104 28.05 -5.96 -1.61
C LYS A 104 29.03 -6.97 -1.01
N ASP A 105 28.61 -7.78 -0.05
CA ASP A 105 29.46 -8.79 0.60
C ASP A 105 29.45 -10.16 -0.10
N GLY A 106 28.58 -10.34 -1.10
CA GLY A 106 28.46 -11.55 -1.91
C GLY A 106 27.63 -12.67 -1.27
N SER A 107 26.98 -12.43 -0.12
CA SER A 107 26.06 -13.38 0.50
C SER A 107 24.74 -13.54 -0.25
N ILE A 108 24.40 -12.57 -1.11
CA ILE A 108 23.22 -12.61 -1.98
C ILE A 108 23.68 -12.56 -3.44
N ALA A 109 23.23 -13.52 -4.23
CA ALA A 109 23.45 -13.50 -5.66
C ALA A 109 22.61 -12.37 -6.32
N PRO A 110 23.18 -11.60 -7.27
CA PRO A 110 22.42 -10.58 -7.98
C PRO A 110 21.31 -11.21 -8.82
N GLN A 111 20.21 -10.48 -9.01
CA GLN A 111 19.17 -10.89 -9.94
C GLN A 111 19.68 -10.71 -11.38
N VAL A 112 19.40 -11.69 -12.24
CA VAL A 112 19.57 -11.50 -13.69
C VAL A 112 18.53 -10.50 -14.14
N ARG A 113 18.97 -9.30 -14.53
CA ARG A 113 18.10 -8.28 -15.08
C ARG A 113 17.77 -8.62 -16.52
N ASP A 114 16.49 -8.70 -16.84
CA ASP A 114 16.03 -8.70 -18.23
C ASP A 114 16.27 -7.28 -18.80
N PRO A 115 17.12 -7.11 -19.84
CA PRO A 115 17.38 -5.82 -20.44
C PRO A 115 16.15 -5.22 -21.15
N GLU A 116 15.14 -6.04 -21.47
CA GLU A 116 13.86 -5.58 -22.04
C GLU A 116 12.86 -5.17 -20.95
N ALA A 117 13.10 -5.55 -19.70
CA ALA A 117 12.31 -5.06 -18.58
C ALA A 117 12.59 -3.57 -18.39
N GLY A 118 11.58 -2.75 -18.69
CA GLY A 118 11.61 -1.30 -18.52
C GLY A 118 11.82 -0.86 -17.06
N CYS A 119 11.49 0.39 -16.75
CA CYS A 119 11.62 0.90 -15.38
C CYS A 119 10.71 0.11 -14.40
N SER A 120 11.27 -0.40 -13.31
CA SER A 120 10.54 -1.17 -12.29
C SER A 120 9.38 -0.39 -11.67
N CYS A 121 9.49 0.93 -11.55
CA CYS A 121 8.37 1.79 -11.13
C CYS A 121 7.21 1.74 -12.14
N CYS A 122 7.52 1.82 -13.44
CA CYS A 122 6.50 1.75 -14.50
C CYS A 122 5.90 0.35 -14.64
N ALA A 123 6.67 -0.69 -14.32
CA ALA A 123 6.18 -2.07 -14.25
C ALA A 123 5.36 -2.36 -12.97
N GLY A 124 5.21 -1.38 -12.08
CA GLY A 124 4.43 -1.52 -10.85
C GLY A 124 5.09 -2.42 -9.80
N VAL A 125 6.41 -2.60 -9.84
CA VAL A 125 7.13 -3.41 -8.85
C VAL A 125 6.99 -2.74 -7.47
N PRO A 126 6.41 -3.42 -6.47
CA PRO A 126 6.06 -2.76 -5.21
C PRO A 126 7.23 -2.12 -4.49
N SER A 127 8.38 -2.80 -4.38
CA SER A 127 9.57 -2.19 -3.79
C SER A 127 9.97 -0.88 -4.45
N SER A 128 9.84 -0.75 -5.77
CA SER A 128 10.15 0.50 -6.49
C SER A 128 9.04 1.54 -6.33
N VAL A 129 7.77 1.15 -6.45
CA VAL A 129 6.63 2.07 -6.34
C VAL A 129 6.56 2.68 -4.94
N ILE A 130 6.76 1.87 -3.91
CA ILE A 130 6.67 2.27 -2.50
C ILE A 130 7.85 3.16 -2.13
N LEU A 131 9.08 2.72 -2.40
CA LEU A 131 10.29 3.47 -2.03
C LEU A 131 10.45 4.78 -2.82
N CYS A 132 9.89 4.88 -4.03
CA CYS A 132 9.84 6.14 -4.78
C CYS A 132 8.68 7.07 -4.36
N GLY A 133 7.86 6.67 -3.37
CA GLY A 133 6.74 7.49 -2.90
C GLY A 133 5.53 7.52 -3.86
N PHE A 134 5.50 6.68 -4.89
CA PHE A 134 4.38 6.60 -5.85
C PHE A 134 3.19 5.78 -5.33
N ALA A 135 3.32 5.19 -4.13
CA ALA A 135 2.27 4.46 -3.46
C ALA A 135 1.30 5.34 -2.66
N GLY A 136 1.79 6.48 -2.16
CA GLY A 136 1.05 7.33 -1.22
C GLY A 136 -0.12 8.03 -1.89
N GLY A 137 -1.33 7.80 -1.38
CA GLY A 137 -2.49 8.63 -1.70
C GLY A 137 -3.49 8.09 -2.71
N LYS A 138 -3.25 6.94 -3.36
CA LYS A 138 -4.24 6.37 -4.30
C LYS A 138 -5.61 6.11 -3.65
N ALA A 139 -5.61 5.70 -2.38
CA ALA A 139 -6.85 5.52 -1.62
C ALA A 139 -7.59 6.86 -1.37
N PHE A 140 -6.89 7.99 -1.43
CA PHE A 140 -7.43 9.34 -1.26
C PHE A 140 -7.61 10.08 -2.61
N HIS A 141 -7.60 9.35 -3.72
CA HIS A 141 -8.08 9.90 -4.99
C HIS A 141 -9.60 9.81 -5.05
N PHE A 142 -10.23 10.88 -5.51
CA PHE A 142 -11.67 11.01 -5.68
C PHE A 142 -11.95 11.51 -7.09
N THR A 143 -13.14 11.23 -7.63
CA THR A 143 -13.59 11.99 -8.80
C THR A 143 -13.83 13.46 -8.39
N PRO A 144 -13.80 14.41 -9.34
CA PRO A 144 -14.11 15.80 -9.02
C PRO A 144 -15.48 15.98 -8.35
N GLU A 145 -16.49 15.23 -8.79
CA GLU A 145 -17.85 15.24 -8.23
C GLU A 145 -17.88 14.70 -6.79
N GLU A 146 -17.25 13.56 -6.52
CA GLU A 146 -17.15 13.00 -5.16
C GLU A 146 -16.42 13.96 -4.21
N TYR A 147 -15.38 14.63 -4.70
CA TYR A 147 -14.61 15.58 -3.92
C TYR A 147 -15.45 16.81 -3.58
N GLU A 148 -16.14 17.38 -4.57
CA GLU A 148 -17.03 18.53 -4.39
C GLU A 148 -18.19 18.20 -3.42
N ASP A 149 -18.76 17.00 -3.48
CA ASP A 149 -19.80 16.56 -2.56
C ASP A 149 -19.32 16.51 -1.09
N LEU A 150 -18.05 16.14 -0.87
CA LEU A 150 -17.49 15.97 0.48
C LEU A 150 -16.92 17.26 1.06
N TRP A 151 -16.32 18.11 0.24
CA TRP A 151 -15.56 19.29 0.69
C TRP A 151 -15.93 20.60 -0.04
N GLY A 152 -16.76 20.56 -1.07
CA GLY A 152 -17.11 21.74 -1.88
C GLY A 152 -15.88 22.36 -2.53
N GLU A 153 -15.73 23.67 -2.35
CA GLU A 153 -14.64 24.47 -2.94
C GLU A 153 -13.31 24.39 -2.15
N GLN A 154 -13.18 23.50 -1.17
CA GLN A 154 -11.95 23.40 -0.36
C GLN A 154 -10.74 23.00 -1.23
N GLU A 155 -9.61 23.67 -1.04
CA GLU A 155 -8.37 23.37 -1.78
C GLU A 155 -7.95 21.90 -1.59
N ASN A 156 -7.61 21.24 -2.71
CA ASN A 156 -7.17 19.85 -2.70
C ASN A 156 -5.65 19.73 -2.58
N SER A 157 -5.17 18.53 -2.29
CA SER A 157 -3.75 18.23 -2.14
C SER A 157 -3.04 17.88 -3.45
N GLY A 158 -3.77 17.85 -4.56
CA GLY A 158 -3.20 17.56 -5.87
C GLY A 158 -4.20 17.00 -6.87
N TRP A 159 -3.78 17.04 -8.13
CA TRP A 159 -4.53 16.52 -9.27
C TRP A 159 -3.71 15.43 -9.95
N THR A 160 -4.35 14.35 -10.36
CA THR A 160 -3.74 13.30 -11.18
C THR A 160 -4.60 13.02 -12.39
N TYR A 161 -3.98 13.00 -13.58
CA TYR A 161 -4.59 12.50 -14.81
C TYR A 161 -4.29 11.01 -14.95
N GLY A 162 -5.33 10.17 -14.87
CA GLY A 162 -5.21 8.73 -15.06
C GLY A 162 -5.03 8.33 -16.53
N ILE A 163 -4.51 7.11 -16.74
CA ILE A 163 -4.58 6.45 -18.04
C ILE A 163 -6.06 6.20 -18.35
N GLY A 164 -6.55 6.70 -19.49
CA GLY A 164 -7.97 6.70 -19.84
C GLY A 164 -8.68 8.05 -19.68
N GLY A 165 -7.97 9.09 -19.22
CA GLY A 165 -8.49 10.46 -19.20
C GLY A 165 -9.40 10.79 -18.01
N CYS A 166 -9.54 9.89 -17.04
CA CYS A 166 -10.23 10.19 -15.80
C CYS A 166 -9.35 11.10 -14.93
N GLU A 167 -9.82 12.33 -14.74
CA GLU A 167 -9.26 13.28 -13.79
C GLU A 167 -9.60 12.82 -12.37
N SER A 168 -8.61 12.85 -11.49
CA SER A 168 -8.79 12.53 -10.07
C SER A 168 -8.20 13.62 -9.19
N VAL A 169 -8.90 13.89 -8.10
CA VAL A 169 -8.57 14.90 -7.10
C VAL A 169 -8.09 14.19 -5.84
N THR A 170 -6.99 14.66 -5.25
CA THR A 170 -6.41 14.04 -4.06
C THR A 170 -6.81 14.83 -2.82
N ALA A 171 -7.43 14.17 -1.85
CA ALA A 171 -7.67 14.73 -0.52
C ALA A 171 -6.45 14.51 0.40
N SER A 172 -6.24 15.44 1.34
CA SER A 172 -5.28 15.24 2.43
C SER A 172 -5.82 14.25 3.47
N LEU A 173 -4.92 13.67 4.27
CA LEU A 173 -5.30 12.90 5.46
C LEU A 173 -6.23 13.71 6.37
N LYS A 174 -5.88 14.98 6.63
CA LYS A 174 -6.67 15.88 7.47
C LYS A 174 -8.11 16.04 6.94
N GLN A 175 -8.28 16.21 5.63
CA GLN A 175 -9.60 16.33 5.01
C GLN A 175 -10.45 15.08 5.18
N VAL A 176 -9.85 13.90 5.04
CA VAL A 176 -10.53 12.61 5.25
C VAL A 176 -10.92 12.42 6.72
N GLU A 177 -10.01 12.71 7.65
CA GLU A 177 -10.28 12.62 9.09
C GLU A 177 -11.38 13.60 9.54
N GLU A 178 -11.35 14.84 9.07
CA GLU A 178 -12.38 15.84 9.36
C GLU A 178 -13.74 15.44 8.78
N ALA A 179 -13.78 14.90 7.55
CA ALA A 179 -15.01 14.42 6.93
C ALA A 179 -15.63 13.26 7.72
N LEU A 180 -14.81 12.30 8.17
CA LEU A 180 -15.25 11.19 9.02
C LEU A 180 -15.80 11.67 10.37
N ALA A 181 -15.18 12.69 10.97
CA ALA A 181 -15.65 13.26 12.23
C ALA A 181 -17.02 13.96 12.09
N ARG A 182 -17.25 14.67 10.97
CA ARG A 182 -18.57 15.27 10.64
C ARG A 182 -19.66 14.20 10.57
N THR A 183 -19.41 13.10 9.86
CA THR A 183 -20.38 12.01 9.67
C THR A 183 -20.66 11.25 10.97
N SER A 184 -19.67 11.17 11.87
CA SER A 184 -19.78 10.48 13.16
C SER A 184 -20.48 11.31 14.26
N GLY A 185 -20.83 12.57 13.98
CA GLY A 185 -21.42 13.48 14.97
C GLY A 185 -20.45 13.89 16.09
N VAL A 186 -19.15 13.66 15.92
CA VAL A 186 -18.11 14.03 16.87
C VAL A 186 -17.56 15.39 16.47
N GLU A 187 -17.96 16.44 17.19
CA GLU A 187 -17.32 17.75 17.09
C GLU A 187 -15.83 17.60 17.43
N VAL A 188 -14.96 17.76 16.43
CA VAL A 188 -13.53 17.93 16.66
C VAL A 188 -13.36 19.28 17.34
N VAL A 189 -13.19 19.27 18.66
CA VAL A 189 -12.76 20.44 19.41
C VAL A 189 -11.34 20.78 18.96
N SER A 190 -11.25 21.72 18.01
CA SER A 190 -10.01 22.34 17.59
C SER A 190 -9.36 23.00 18.81
N MET A 191 -8.21 22.46 19.26
CA MET A 191 -7.37 23.17 20.21
C MET A 191 -6.63 24.27 19.45
N LEU A 192 -7.04 25.51 19.75
CA LEU A 192 -6.32 26.75 19.47
C LEU A 192 -4.86 26.70 19.96
#